data_AF-A0A8B6E0K4-F1
#
_entry.id   AF-A0A8B6E0K4-F1
#
_cell.length_a   1.000
_cell.length_b   1.000
_cell.length_c   1.000
_cell.angle_alpha   90.00
_cell.angle_beta   90.00
_cell.angle_gamma   90.00
#
_symmetry.space_group_name_H-M   'P 1'
#
loop_
_entity.id
_entity.type
_entity.pdbx_description
1 polymer ?
#
loop_
_entity_poly.entity_id
_entity_poly.type
_entity_poly.pdbx_seq_one_letter_code
_entity_poly.pdbx_strand_id
1 'polypeptide(L)' 'YPCSQPKTKCQSFKAHSSHVTNVAFLFDDSRVLSTGGNDMSVMQWQIVAADND' A
#
# COMPACT_ATOMS: atom_id res chain seq x y z
N TYR A 1 -0.61 9.35 -1.15
CA TYR A 1 -1.02 9.93 -2.44
C TYR A 1 -2.04 11.01 -2.12
N PRO A 2 -2.05 12.11 -2.85
CA PRO A 2 -0.92 12.64 -3.60
C PRO A 2 0.29 12.91 -2.66
N CYS A 3 1.46 13.11 -3.25
CA CYS A 3 2.62 13.64 -2.52
C CYS A 3 2.61 15.16 -2.70
N SER A 4 2.17 15.90 -1.69
CA SER A 4 1.93 17.35 -1.80
C SER A 4 3.20 18.18 -1.58
N GLN A 5 4.32 17.57 -1.17
CA GLN A 5 5.57 18.25 -0.86
C GLN A 5 6.78 17.52 -1.46
N PRO A 6 7.73 18.23 -2.11
CA PRO A 6 8.98 17.64 -2.58
C PRO A 6 9.76 16.98 -1.44
N LYS A 7 10.43 15.85 -1.72
CA LYS A 7 11.25 15.08 -0.76
C LYS A 7 10.49 14.48 0.44
N THR A 8 9.17 14.34 0.35
CA THR A 8 8.39 13.58 1.35
C THR A 8 8.86 12.12 1.42
N LYS A 9 8.87 11.55 2.62
CA LYS A 9 9.26 10.15 2.88
C LYS A 9 8.34 9.19 2.10
N CYS A 10 8.92 8.19 1.45
CA CYS A 10 8.18 7.04 0.93
C CYS A 10 8.39 5.83 1.84
N GLN A 11 7.37 4.98 1.93
CA GLN A 11 7.45 3.69 2.59
C GLN A 11 7.38 2.59 1.52
N SER A 12 8.21 1.57 1.66
CA SER A 12 8.25 0.43 0.75
C SER A 12 8.03 -0.85 1.53
N PHE A 13 7.11 -1.68 1.08
CA PHE A 13 6.73 -2.93 1.73
C PHE A 13 6.84 -4.09 0.73
N LYS A 14 7.37 -5.23 1.19
CA LYS A 14 7.44 -6.46 0.41
C LYS A 14 6.34 -7.42 0.87
N ALA A 15 5.56 -7.93 -0.07
CA ALA A 15 4.41 -8.78 0.25
C ALA A 15 4.20 -9.87 -0.80
N HIS A 16 4.15 -9.45 -2.07
CA HIS A 16 3.94 -10.35 -3.18
C HIS A 16 5.24 -11.07 -3.55
N SER A 17 5.13 -12.36 -3.89
CA SER A 17 6.22 -13.18 -4.43
C SER A 17 6.24 -13.18 -5.96
N SER A 18 5.29 -12.47 -6.58
CA SER A 18 5.21 -12.19 -8.02
C SER A 18 4.89 -10.72 -8.30
N HIS A 19 4.57 -10.39 -9.55
CA HIS A 19 4.17 -9.05 -9.96
C HIS A 19 2.91 -8.61 -9.24
N VAL A 20 2.96 -7.40 -8.68
CA VAL A 20 1.76 -6.68 -8.25
C VAL A 20 1.01 -6.24 -9.50
N THR A 21 -0.23 -6.67 -9.64
CA THR A 21 -1.05 -6.43 -10.82
C THR A 21 -2.08 -5.33 -10.60
N ASN A 22 -2.44 -5.04 -9.36
CA ASN A 22 -3.35 -3.97 -9.01
C ASN A 22 -3.11 -3.45 -7.60
N VAL A 23 -3.41 -2.17 -7.37
CA VAL A 23 -3.39 -1.50 -6.06
C VAL A 23 -4.58 -0.55 -6.00
N ALA A 24 -5.39 -0.67 -4.95
CA ALA A 24 -6.55 0.19 -4.73
C ALA A 24 -6.66 0.62 -3.27
N PHE A 25 -7.11 1.86 -3.05
CA PHE A 25 -7.45 2.37 -1.73
C PHE A 25 -8.94 2.19 -1.47
N LEU A 26 -9.30 1.88 -0.22
CA LEU A 26 -10.70 1.93 0.17
C LEU A 26 -11.21 3.37 0.20
N PHE A 27 -12.52 3.54 0.08
CA PHE A 27 -13.18 4.85 0.01
C PHE A 27 -12.97 5.71 1.26
N ASP A 28 -12.65 5.08 2.39
CA ASP A 28 -12.45 5.72 3.69
C ASP A 28 -10.96 5.92 4.03
N ASP A 29 -10.05 5.67 3.08
CA ASP A 29 -8.60 5.74 3.24
C ASP A 29 -8.05 4.89 4.42
N SER A 30 -8.84 3.94 4.94
CA SER A 30 -8.42 3.12 6.08
C SER A 30 -7.45 2.00 5.67
N ARG A 31 -7.53 1.58 4.40
CA ARG A 31 -6.84 0.38 3.91
C ARG A 31 -6.43 0.50 2.46
N VAL A 32 -5.43 -0.31 2.13
CA VAL A 32 -4.96 -0.56 0.76
C VAL A 32 -5.15 -2.04 0.45
N LEU A 33 -5.57 -2.34 -0.75
CA LEU A 33 -5.59 -3.70 -1.30
C LEU A 33 -4.56 -3.79 -2.42
N SER A 34 -3.77 -4.86 -2.43
CA SER A 34 -2.89 -5.21 -3.54
C SER A 34 -3.11 -6.64 -3.98
N THR A 35 -3.06 -6.89 -5.29
CA THR A 35 -3.20 -8.22 -5.87
C THR A 35 -1.91 -8.65 -6.54
N GLY A 36 -1.50 -9.90 -6.33
CA GLY A 36 -0.36 -10.48 -7.02
C GLY A 36 -0.80 -11.45 -8.10
N GLY A 37 -0.12 -11.39 -9.24
CA GLY A 37 -0.47 -12.18 -10.43
C GLY A 37 -0.22 -13.67 -10.22
N ASN A 38 1.04 -14.10 -10.33
CA ASN A 38 1.36 -15.53 -10.26
C ASN A 38 1.43 -16.07 -8.83
N ASP A 39 1.47 -15.20 -7.83
CA ASP A 39 1.36 -15.63 -6.43
C ASP A 39 -0.10 -15.86 -5.99
N MET A 40 -1.06 -15.49 -6.85
CA MET A 40 -2.50 -15.69 -6.67
C MET A 40 -3.01 -15.18 -5.31
N SER A 41 -2.40 -14.12 -4.78
CA SER A 41 -2.67 -13.62 -3.44
C SER A 41 -3.25 -12.20 -3.46
N VAL A 42 -4.00 -11.88 -2.40
CA VAL A 42 -4.50 -10.53 -2.13
C VAL A 42 -4.01 -10.11 -0.74
N MET A 43 -3.37 -8.95 -0.67
CA MET A 43 -2.88 -8.39 0.59
C MET A 43 -3.73 -7.18 0.97
N GLN A 44 -4.11 -7.12 2.25
CA GLN A 44 -4.83 -6.00 2.84
C GLN A 44 -3.95 -5.29 3.86
N TRP A 45 -3.69 -4.02 3.60
CA TRP A 45 -2.85 -3.16 4.42
C TRP A 45 -3.72 -2.21 5.24
N GLN A 46 -3.47 -2.12 6.54
CA GLN A 46 -4.07 -1.08 7.37
C GLN A 46 -3.20 0.17 7.32
N ILE A 47 -3.81 1.32 7.05
CA ILE A 47 -3.14 2.61 7.16
C ILE A 47 -3.23 3.03 8.62
N VAL A 48 -2.09 3.06 9.30
CA VAL A 48 -1.97 3.60 10.65
C VAL A 48 -1.32 4.98 10.58
N ALA A 49 -1.84 5.94 11.34
CA ALA A 49 -1.14 7.19 11.54
C ALA A 49 0.21 6.88 12.18
N ALA A 50 1.26 7.61 11.79
CA ALA A 50 2.54 7.48 12.48
C ALA A 50 2.30 7.84 13.95
N ASP A 51 2.55 6.89 14.86
CA ASP A 51 2.69 7.23 16.27
C ASP A 51 3.77 8.31 16.35
N ASN A 52 3.45 9.44 16.97
CA ASN A 52 4.44 10.48 17.24
C ASN A 52 5.45 9.86 18.23
N ASP A 53 6.62 9.48 17.74
CA ASP A 53 7.79 9.21 18.57
C ASP A 53 8.22 10.47 19.32
#